data_AF-A0A8S0H8N3-F1
#
_entry.id   AF-A0A8S0H8N3-F1
#
_cell.length_a   1.000
_cell.length_b   1.000
_cell.length_c   1.000
_cell.angle_alpha   90.00
_cell.angle_beta   90.00
_cell.angle_gamma   90.00
#
_symmetry.space_group_name_H-M   'P 1'
#
loop_
_entity.id
_entity.type
_entity.pdbx_description
1 polymer ?
#
loop_
_entity_poly.entity_id
_entity_poly.type
_entity_poly.pdbx_seq_one_letter_code
_entity_poly.pdbx_strand_id
1 'polypeptide(L)'
;MSKQSDIIGSIVQTIRGIADQTNLLALNAAIEAARAGEHGRGFAVVADEVRSLAARTSQATVEIVEVVRKNHDLSTSAVTSMQSSLSRTGLGVELANEAGEVILEIQQGSRHVVDAISQFNSTLQLQ
;
A
#
# COMPACT_ATOMS: atom_id res chain seq x y z
N MET A 1 -0.71 3.73 8.77
CA MET A 1 -0.69 4.44 7.47
C MET A 1 -1.94 5.30 7.26
N SER A 2 -3.16 4.84 7.59
CA SER A 2 -4.38 5.69 7.43
C SER A 2 -4.27 7.06 8.12
N LYS A 3 -3.83 7.12 9.39
CA LYS A 3 -3.62 8.42 10.08
C LYS A 3 -2.69 9.38 9.33
N GLN A 4 -1.66 8.86 8.67
CA GLN A 4 -0.71 9.69 7.91
C GLN A 4 -1.37 10.22 6.62
N SER A 5 -2.13 9.36 5.93
CA SER A 5 -2.94 9.75 4.76
C SER A 5 -3.99 10.79 5.12
N ASP A 6 -4.63 10.68 6.30
CA ASP A 6 -5.61 11.64 6.80
C ASP A 6 -4.97 13.01 7.08
N ILE A 7 -3.79 13.02 7.69
CA ILE A 7 -3.00 14.24 7.91
C ILE A 7 -2.63 14.89 6.57
N ILE A 8 -2.14 14.11 5.61
CA ILE A 8 -1.82 14.64 4.28
C ILE A 8 -3.07 15.21 3.62
N GLY A 9 -4.22 14.52 3.71
CA GLY A 9 -5.50 15.03 3.19
C GLY A 9 -5.87 16.39 3.78
N SER A 10 -5.72 16.58 5.10
CA SER A 10 -5.98 17.85 5.78
C SER A 10 -5.02 18.97 5.34
N ILE A 11 -3.73 18.67 5.20
CA ILE A 11 -2.73 19.63 4.70
C ILE A 11 -3.07 20.04 3.26
N VAL A 12 -3.40 19.08 2.41
CA VAL A 12 -3.72 19.31 1.00
C VAL A 12 -5.01 20.14 0.85
N GLN A 13 -6.01 19.91 1.69
CA GLN A 13 -7.20 20.77 1.76
C GLN A 13 -6.85 22.22 2.17
N THR A 14 -5.96 22.38 3.16
CA THR A 14 -5.48 23.71 3.55
C THR A 14 -4.78 24.42 2.39
N ILE A 15 -3.88 23.73 1.68
CA ILE A 15 -3.16 24.29 0.52
C ILE A 15 -4.14 24.68 -0.60
N ARG A 16 -5.14 23.84 -0.88
CA ARG A 16 -6.19 24.15 -1.85
C ARG A 16 -6.97 25.40 -1.47
N GLY A 17 -7.33 25.55 -0.18
CA GLY A 17 -7.97 26.76 0.32
C GLY A 17 -7.11 28.02 0.13
N ILE A 18 -5.80 27.92 0.35
CA ILE A 18 -4.84 29.01 0.10
C ILE A 18 -4.79 29.35 -1.39
N ALA A 19 -4.74 28.35 -2.26
CA ALA A 19 -4.73 28.55 -3.71
C ALA A 19 -6.03 29.23 -4.19
N ASP A 20 -7.19 28.81 -3.70
CA ASP A 20 -8.49 29.42 -4.05
C ASP A 20 -8.58 30.88 -3.55
N GLN A 21 -8.08 31.18 -2.35
CA GLN A 21 -7.97 32.54 -1.84
C GLN A 21 -7.00 33.40 -2.68
N THR A 22 -5.86 32.83 -3.07
CA THR A 22 -4.85 33.49 -3.91
C THR A 22 -5.44 33.82 -5.28
N ASN A 23 -6.23 32.91 -5.86
CA ASN A 23 -6.94 33.11 -7.11
C ASN A 23 -7.97 34.25 -7.00
N LEU A 24 -8.71 34.34 -5.89
CA LEU A 24 -9.64 35.46 -5.65
C LEU A 24 -8.91 36.80 -5.46
N LEU A 25 -7.78 36.81 -4.74
CA LEU A 25 -6.96 38.01 -4.58
C LEU A 25 -6.40 38.50 -5.93
N ALA A 26 -5.92 37.57 -6.76
CA ALA A 26 -5.44 37.87 -8.11
C ALA A 26 -6.55 38.43 -9.00
N LEU A 27 -7.77 37.89 -8.91
CA LEU A 27 -8.92 38.41 -9.63
C LEU A 27 -9.24 39.85 -9.22
N ASN A 28 -9.25 40.16 -7.92
CA ASN A 28 -9.48 41.52 -7.44
C ASN A 28 -8.38 42.48 -7.91
N ALA A 29 -7.11 42.03 -7.92
CA ALA A 29 -5.99 42.82 -8.43
C ALA A 29 -6.13 43.09 -9.95
N ALA A 30 -6.58 42.11 -10.73
CA ALA A 30 -6.83 42.28 -12.17
C ALA A 30 -7.96 43.29 -12.44
N ILE A 31 -9.03 43.28 -11.63
CA ILE A 31 -10.13 44.25 -11.72
C ILE A 31 -9.60 45.67 -11.43
N GLU A 32 -8.82 45.84 -10.36
CA GLU A 32 -8.30 47.16 -9.99
C GLU A 32 -7.25 47.66 -11.00
N ALA A 33 -6.45 46.76 -11.57
CA ALA A 33 -5.53 47.07 -12.66
C ALA A 33 -6.26 47.55 -13.92
N ALA A 34 -7.39 46.92 -14.28
CA ALA A 34 -8.23 47.38 -15.39
C ALA A 34 -8.82 48.77 -15.11
N ARG A 35 -9.18 49.05 -13.85
CA ARG A 35 -9.73 50.33 -13.40
C ARG A 35 -8.71 51.48 -13.46
N ALA A 36 -7.43 51.18 -13.25
CA ALA A 36 -6.33 52.12 -13.36
C ALA A 36 -5.91 52.44 -14.81
N GLY A 37 -6.50 51.76 -15.80
CA GLY A 37 -6.24 52.00 -17.23
C GLY A 37 -4.77 51.76 -17.59
N GLU A 38 -4.14 52.73 -18.27
CA GLU A 38 -2.74 52.63 -18.71
C GLU A 38 -1.75 52.47 -17.55
N HIS A 39 -2.04 53.05 -16.37
CA HIS A 39 -1.20 52.92 -15.18
C HIS A 39 -1.26 51.53 -14.54
N GLY A 40 -2.29 50.73 -14.86
CA GLY A 40 -2.49 49.39 -14.32
C GLY A 40 -1.92 48.24 -15.16
N ARG A 41 -1.37 48.52 -16.36
CA ARG A 41 -0.91 47.48 -17.30
C ARG A 41 0.09 46.49 -16.70
N GLY A 42 1.07 46.97 -15.93
CA GLY A 42 2.05 46.11 -15.27
C GLY A 42 1.42 45.23 -14.17
N PHE A 43 0.46 45.77 -13.42
CA PHE A 43 -0.26 45.05 -12.38
C PHE A 43 -1.20 43.98 -12.95
N ALA A 44 -1.80 44.23 -14.12
CA ALA A 44 -2.65 43.26 -14.80
C ALA A 44 -1.86 41.98 -15.18
N VAL A 45 -0.65 42.13 -15.72
CA VAL A 45 0.20 40.99 -16.09
C VAL A 45 0.59 40.16 -14.86
N VAL A 46 0.95 40.83 -13.75
CA VAL A 46 1.28 40.14 -12.50
C VAL A 46 0.05 39.42 -11.93
N ALA A 47 -1.13 40.05 -11.97
CA ALA A 47 -2.37 39.44 -11.50
C ALA A 47 -2.72 38.17 -12.29
N ASP A 48 -2.56 38.17 -13.62
CA ASP A 48 -2.78 36.99 -14.44
C ASP A 48 -1.78 35.85 -14.16
N GLU A 49 -0.50 36.17 -13.91
CA GLU A 49 0.51 35.16 -13.54
C GLU A 49 0.21 34.54 -12.18
N VAL A 50 -0.17 35.35 -11.18
CA VAL A 50 -0.56 34.85 -9.85
C VAL A 50 -1.80 33.95 -9.95
N ARG A 51 -2.77 34.32 -10.79
CA ARG A 51 -3.98 33.52 -11.04
C ARG A 51 -3.64 32.17 -11.69
N SER A 52 -2.74 32.17 -12.68
CA SER A 52 -2.23 30.96 -13.33
C SER A 52 -1.52 30.05 -12.32
N LEU A 53 -0.67 30.62 -11.46
CA LEU A 53 0.05 29.89 -10.43
C LEU A 53 -0.91 29.27 -9.40
N ALA A 54 -1.92 30.02 -8.94
CA ALA A 54 -2.95 29.54 -8.04
C ALA A 54 -3.74 28.36 -8.64
N ALA A 55 -4.12 28.46 -9.92
CA ALA A 55 -4.79 27.36 -10.63
C ALA A 55 -3.92 26.10 -10.71
N ARG A 56 -2.63 26.26 -11.04
CA ARG A 56 -1.66 25.15 -11.06
C ARG A 56 -1.46 24.53 -9.68
N THR A 57 -1.43 25.34 -8.62
CA THR A 57 -1.35 24.84 -7.24
C THR A 57 -2.59 24.03 -6.89
N SER A 58 -3.80 24.52 -7.17
CA SER A 58 -5.04 23.76 -6.95
C SER A 58 -5.05 22.44 -7.73
N GLN A 59 -4.59 22.42 -8.99
CA GLN A 59 -4.47 21.19 -9.76
C GLN A 59 -3.49 20.20 -9.11
N ALA A 60 -2.31 20.66 -8.69
CA ALA A 60 -1.33 19.82 -8.02
C ALA A 60 -1.88 19.23 -6.70
N THR A 61 -2.70 19.98 -5.96
CA THR A 61 -3.36 19.43 -4.75
C THR A 61 -4.28 18.27 -5.07
N VAL A 62 -5.01 18.32 -6.18
CA VAL A 62 -5.90 17.21 -6.62
C VAL A 62 -5.08 15.96 -6.93
N GLU A 63 -3.98 16.11 -7.67
CA GLU A 63 -3.09 14.99 -8.01
C GLU A 63 -2.46 14.35 -6.76
N ILE A 64 -2.07 15.15 -5.77
CA ILE A 64 -1.55 14.64 -4.49
C ILE A 64 -2.61 13.79 -3.78
N VAL A 65 -3.88 14.23 -3.74
CA VAL A 65 -4.96 13.43 -3.13
C VAL A 65 -5.10 12.07 -3.81
N GLU A 66 -5.04 12.03 -5.15
CA GLU A 66 -5.14 10.77 -5.89
C GLU A 66 -3.98 9.83 -5.60
N VAL A 67 -2.75 10.34 -5.56
CA VAL A 67 -1.56 9.55 -5.24
C VAL A 67 -1.63 9.00 -3.82
N VAL A 68 -2.04 9.82 -2.85
CA VAL A 68 -2.19 9.40 -1.45
C VAL A 68 -3.26 8.31 -1.32
N ARG A 69 -4.40 8.47 -2.01
CA ARG A 69 -5.45 7.44 -2.03
C ARG A 69 -4.94 6.12 -2.62
N LYS A 70 -4.26 6.18 -3.77
CA LYS A 70 -3.69 4.98 -4.41
C LYS A 70 -2.68 4.28 -3.51
N ASN A 71 -1.83 5.02 -2.81
CA ASN A 71 -0.87 4.45 -1.85
C ASN A 71 -1.57 3.79 -0.65
N HIS A 72 -2.67 4.38 -0.17
CA HIS A 72 -3.49 3.80 0.88
C HIS A 72 -4.10 2.46 0.45
N ASP A 73 -4.65 2.40 -0.76
CA ASP A 73 -5.27 1.18 -1.30
C ASP A 73 -4.23 0.07 -1.53
N LEU A 74 -3.05 0.42 -2.05
CA LEU A 74 -1.92 -0.50 -2.19
C LEU A 74 -1.45 -1.05 -0.84
N SER A 75 -1.33 -0.19 0.17
CA SER A 75 -0.92 -0.59 1.52
C SER A 75 -1.93 -1.56 2.14
N THR A 76 -3.23 -1.27 1.98
CA THR A 76 -4.32 -2.14 2.47
C THR A 76 -4.28 -3.50 1.76
N SER A 77 -4.12 -3.50 0.43
CA SER A 77 -4.01 -4.72 -0.38
C SER A 77 -2.79 -5.56 0.01
N ALA A 78 -1.67 -4.93 0.32
CA ALA A 78 -0.47 -5.60 0.80
C ALA A 78 -0.70 -6.28 2.16
N VAL A 79 -1.37 -5.60 3.10
CA VAL A 79 -1.72 -6.19 4.41
C VAL A 79 -2.63 -7.40 4.25
N THR A 80 -3.67 -7.31 3.42
CA THR A 80 -4.58 -8.44 3.15
C THR A 80 -3.83 -9.61 2.51
N SER A 81 -2.94 -9.33 1.56
CA SER A 81 -2.12 -10.36 0.91
C SER A 81 -1.16 -11.04 1.89
N MET A 82 -0.56 -10.28 2.80
CA MET A 82 0.28 -10.83 3.87
C MET A 82 -0.52 -11.71 4.83
N GLN A 83 -1.74 -11.32 5.21
CA GLN A 83 -2.61 -12.15 6.07
C GLN A 83 -2.99 -13.47 5.40
N SER A 84 -3.36 -13.44 4.11
CA SER A 84 -3.61 -14.65 3.33
C SER A 84 -2.37 -15.54 3.24
N SER A 85 -1.20 -14.94 3.03
CA SER A 85 0.08 -15.66 2.97
C SER A 85 0.41 -16.31 4.30
N LEU A 86 0.19 -15.62 5.43
CA LEU A 86 0.39 -16.17 6.77
C LEU A 86 -0.51 -17.39 7.02
N SER A 87 -1.79 -17.30 6.64
CA SER A 87 -2.73 -18.43 6.76
C SER A 87 -2.29 -19.63 5.93
N ARG A 88 -1.87 -19.41 4.68
CA ARG A 88 -1.38 -20.48 3.81
C ARG A 88 -0.09 -21.12 4.34
N THR A 89 0.83 -20.33 4.87
CA THR A 89 2.04 -20.84 5.51
C THR A 89 1.69 -21.67 6.74
N GLY A 90 0.70 -21.26 7.54
CA GLY A 90 0.18 -22.04 8.67
C GLY A 90 -0.32 -23.43 8.24
N LEU A 91 -1.16 -23.50 7.19
CA LEU A 91 -1.58 -24.78 6.61
C LEU A 91 -0.39 -25.60 6.11
N GLY A 92 0.60 -24.96 5.48
CA GLY A 92 1.80 -25.64 5.00
C GLY A 92 2.60 -26.29 6.13
N VAL A 93 2.67 -25.65 7.30
CA VAL A 93 3.31 -26.21 8.50
C VAL A 93 2.52 -27.41 9.04
N GLU A 94 1.19 -27.32 9.08
CA GLU A 94 0.32 -28.43 9.52
C GLU A 94 0.50 -29.67 8.64
N LEU A 95 0.44 -29.51 7.32
CA LEU A 95 0.66 -30.59 6.35
C LEU A 95 2.07 -31.19 6.46
N ALA A 96 3.09 -30.36 6.73
CA ALA A 96 4.46 -30.84 6.91
C ALA A 96 4.60 -31.70 8.19
N ASN A 97 3.90 -31.34 9.27
CA ASN A 97 3.87 -32.15 10.48
C ASN A 97 3.16 -33.49 10.25
N GLU A 98 2.01 -33.49 9.58
CA GLU A 98 1.28 -34.72 9.22
C GLU A 98 2.14 -35.65 8.36
N ALA A 99 2.82 -35.11 7.34
CA ALA A 99 3.76 -35.87 6.53
C ALA A 99 4.92 -36.45 7.39
N GLY A 100 5.39 -35.69 8.38
CA GLY A 100 6.39 -36.15 9.34
C GLY A 100 5.93 -37.34 10.17
N GLU A 101 4.69 -37.32 10.66
CA GLU A 101 4.08 -38.43 11.39
C GLU A 101 3.97 -39.69 10.52
N VAL A 102 3.49 -39.54 9.29
CA VAL A 102 3.39 -40.65 8.33
C VAL A 102 4.77 -41.27 8.04
N ILE A 103 5.82 -40.44 7.93
CA ILE A 103 7.19 -40.94 7.75
C ILE A 103 7.66 -41.74 8.96
N LEU A 104 7.32 -41.33 10.19
CA LEU A 104 7.65 -42.08 11.40
C LEU A 104 6.95 -43.45 11.44
N GLU A 105 5.67 -43.50 11.03
CA GLU A 105 4.92 -44.75 10.91
C GLU A 105 5.56 -45.69 9.87
N ILE A 106 5.93 -45.18 8.70
CA ILE A 106 6.62 -45.96 7.65
C ILE A 106 7.95 -46.52 8.17
N GLN A 107 8.72 -45.69 8.89
CA GLN A 107 9.99 -46.10 9.48
C GLN A 107 9.76 -47.24 10.48
N GLN A 108 8.73 -47.13 11.33
CA GLN A 108 8.40 -48.16 12.32
C GLN A 108 7.94 -49.47 11.67
N GLY A 109 7.05 -49.39 10.66
CA GLY A 109 6.64 -50.54 9.85
C GLY A 109 7.83 -51.24 9.18
N SER A 110 8.79 -50.46 8.66
CA SER A 110 10.02 -51.01 8.06
C SER A 110 10.89 -51.75 9.07
N ARG A 111 11.01 -51.27 10.31
CA ARG A 111 11.70 -52.01 11.39
C ARG A 111 11.01 -53.33 11.69
N HIS A 112 9.69 -53.34 11.81
CA HIS A 112 8.94 -54.57 12.05
C HIS A 112 9.16 -55.62 10.97
N VAL A 113 9.25 -55.21 9.70
CA VAL A 113 9.58 -56.11 8.58
C VAL A 113 10.98 -56.70 8.74
N VAL A 114 11.99 -55.88 9.08
CA VAL A 114 13.36 -56.36 9.29
C VAL A 114 13.45 -57.33 10.47
N ASP A 115 12.75 -57.05 11.57
CA ASP A 115 12.70 -57.92 12.74
C ASP A 115 12.06 -59.27 12.40
N ALA A 116 10.95 -59.27 11.66
CA ALA A 116 10.26 -60.48 11.21
C ALA A 116 11.15 -61.36 10.30
N ILE A 117 11.89 -60.74 9.37
CA ILE A 117 12.86 -61.44 8.51
C ILE A 117 13.99 -62.06 9.34
N SER A 118 14.50 -61.30 10.32
CA SER A 118 15.59 -61.76 11.20
C SER A 118 15.14 -62.96 12.05
N GLN A 119 13.92 -62.91 12.58
CA GLN A 119 13.32 -64.02 13.31
C GLN A 119 13.17 -65.25 12.42
N PHE A 120 12.63 -65.09 11.21
CA PHE A 120 12.45 -66.19 10.26
C PHE A 120 13.77 -66.90 9.95
N ASN A 121 14.83 -66.13 9.67
CA ASN A 121 16.17 -66.67 9.41
C ASN A 121 16.74 -67.43 10.61
N SER A 122 16.52 -66.94 11.84
CA SER A 122 16.97 -67.63 13.06
C SER A 122 16.27 -68.98 13.28
N THR A 123 14.98 -69.09 12.99
CA THR A 123 14.24 -70.37 13.05
C THR A 123 14.72 -71.38 12.01
N LEU A 124 15.10 -70.93 10.81
CA LEU A 124 15.61 -71.82 9.76
C LEU A 124 17.00 -72.39 10.10
N GLN A 125 17.81 -71.70 10.91
CA GLN A 125 19.11 -72.21 11.35
C GLN A 125 19.03 -73.21 12.51
N LEU A 126 17.87 -73.31 13.17
CA LEU A 126 17.62 -74.24 14.28
C LEU A 126 16.96 -75.56 13.82
N GLN A 127 16.62 -75.69 12.54
CA GLN A 127 16.20 -76.95 11.89
C GLN A 127 17.35 -77.55 11.09
#